data_AF-A0A453HAM5-F1
#
_entry.id   AF-A0A453HAM5-F1
#
_cell.length_a   1.000
_cell.length_b   1.000
_cell.length_c   1.000
_cell.angle_alpha   90.00
_cell.angle_beta   90.00
_cell.angle_gamma   90.00
#
_symmetry.space_group_name_H-M   'P 1'
#
loop_
_entity.id
_entity.type
_entity.pdbx_description
1 polymer ?
#
loop_
_entity_poly.entity_id
_entity_poly.type
_entity_poly.pdbx_seq_one_letter_code
_entity_poly.pdbx_strand_id
1 'polypeptide(L)' 'DAGEDYWLLANQWNRGWGDDGYFKIIRGKNECGIEEDVTAGMPSTKNIAGSAFAI' A
#
# COMPACT_ATOMS: atom_id res chain seq x y z
N ASP A 1 21.79 -15.19 -11.11
CA ASP A 1 20.47 -14.61 -11.43
C ASP A 1 20.17 -13.48 -10.46
N ALA A 2 20.21 -12.24 -10.93
CA ALA A 2 19.73 -11.12 -10.14
C ALA A 2 18.21 -11.14 -10.22
N GLY A 3 17.53 -11.34 -9.08
CA GLY A 3 16.06 -11.30 -9.03
C GLY A 3 15.51 -9.96 -9.53
N GLU A 4 14.24 -9.94 -9.93
CA GLU A 4 13.57 -8.72 -10.36
C GLU A 4 12.92 -8.00 -9.17
N ASP A 5 13.17 -6.70 -9.07
CA ASP A 5 12.58 -5.84 -8.05
C ASP A 5 11.07 -5.66 -8.25
N TYR A 6 10.31 -5.66 -7.16
CA TYR A 6 8.85 -5.54 -7.21
C TYR A 6 8.28 -4.62 -6.13
N TRP A 7 7.08 -4.09 -6.40
CA TRP A 7 6.18 -3.55 -5.39
C TRP A 7 5.22 -4.65 -4.91
N LEU A 8 4.96 -4.71 -3.60
CA LEU A 8 3.91 -5.56 -3.04
C LEU A 8 2.65 -4.70 -2.83
N LEU A 9 1.56 -5.07 -3.50
CA LEU A 9 0.30 -4.33 -3.44
C LEU A 9 -0.80 -5.13 -2.76
N ALA A 10 -1.50 -4.49 -1.83
CA ALA A 10 -2.77 -4.96 -1.30
C ALA A 10 -3.89 -4.55 -2.27
N ASN A 11 -4.73 -5.50 -2.66
CA ASN A 11 -5.86 -5.26 -3.56
C ASN A 11 -7.19 -5.31 -2.79
N GLN A 12 -8.23 -4.69 -3.34
CA GLN A 12 -9.56 -4.58 -2.73
C GLN A 12 -10.55 -5.68 -3.15
N TRP A 13 -10.08 -6.84 -3.60
CA TRP A 13 -10.92 -7.93 -4.16
C TRP A 13 -11.09 -9.13 -3.23
N ASN A 14 -11.05 -8.89 -1.92
CA ASN A 14 -11.03 -9.91 -0.86
C ASN A 14 -9.74 -10.75 -0.83
N ARG A 15 -9.54 -11.44 0.30
CA ARG A 15 -8.37 -12.30 0.55
C ARG A 15 -8.29 -13.55 -0.32
N GLY A 16 -9.42 -13.99 -0.88
CA GLY A 16 -9.47 -15.17 -1.75
C GLY A 16 -8.85 -14.95 -3.14
N TRP A 17 -8.51 -13.71 -3.49
CA TRP A 17 -7.85 -13.38 -4.74
C TRP A 17 -6.34 -13.23 -4.54
N GLY A 18 -5.54 -13.66 -5.52
CA GLY A 18 -4.08 -13.52 -5.47
C GLY A 18 -3.42 -14.31 -4.34
N ASP A 19 -2.42 -13.71 -3.71
CA ASP A 19 -1.73 -14.25 -2.54
C ASP A 19 -2.26 -13.55 -1.28
N ASP A 20 -3.31 -14.12 -0.66
CA ASP A 20 -4.04 -13.54 0.48
C ASP A 20 -4.55 -12.09 0.26
N GLY A 21 -4.95 -11.76 -0.97
CA GLY A 21 -5.39 -10.42 -1.38
C GLY A 21 -4.28 -9.53 -1.95
N TYR A 22 -3.06 -10.04 -2.10
CA TYR A 22 -1.91 -9.29 -2.60
C TYR A 22 -1.46 -9.74 -3.99
N PHE A 23 -0.72 -8.87 -4.66
CA PHE A 23 0.04 -9.21 -5.87
C PHE A 23 1.35 -8.42 -5.95
N LYS A 24 2.24 -8.87 -6.84
CA LYS A 24 3.52 -8.22 -7.15
C LYS A 24 3.46 -7.60 -8.54
N ILE A 25 4.04 -6.42 -8.69
CA ILE A 25 4.23 -5.75 -9.99
C ILE A 25 5.68 -5.25 -10.10
N ILE A 26 6.21 -5.22 -11.32
CA ILE A 26 7.61 -4.84 -11.58
C ILE A 26 7.83 -3.40 -11.11
N ARG A 27 8.89 -3.19 -10.31
CA ARG A 27 9.30 -1.88 -9.80
C ARG A 27 10.38 -1.28 -10.69
N GLY A 28 10.35 0.05 -10.87
CA GLY A 28 11.37 0.84 -11.57
C GLY A 28 11.20 0.89 -13.09
N LYS A 29 10.07 0.41 -13.61
CA LYS A 29 9.74 0.44 -15.05
C LYS A 29 8.47 1.22 -15.38
N ASN A 30 7.85 1.87 -14.38
CA ASN A 30 6.51 2.45 -14.50
C ASN A 30 5.50 1.46 -15.13
N GLU A 31 5.56 0.20 -14.70
CA GLU A 31 4.73 -0.87 -15.25
C GLU A 31 3.24 -0.49 -15.13
N CYS A 32 2.51 -0.55 -16.24
CA CYS A 32 1.13 -0.08 -16.33
C CYS A 32 0.88 1.36 -15.82
N GLY A 33 1.89 2.23 -15.78
CA GLY A 33 1.75 3.61 -15.28
C GLY A 33 1.73 3.75 -13.76
N ILE A 34 2.06 2.69 -13.00
CA ILE A 34 1.89 2.66 -11.54
C ILE A 34 2.79 3.64 -10.76
N GLU A 35 3.85 4.14 -11.40
CA GLU A 35 4.84 5.06 -10.79
C GLU A 35 4.64 6.51 -11.24
N GLU A 36 3.64 6.79 -12.09
CA GLU A 36 3.44 8.10 -12.71
C GLU A 36 2.74 9.11 -11.78
N ASP A 37 1.70 8.69 -11.05
CA ASP A 37 0.94 9.57 -10.16
C ASP A 37 0.71 8.89 -8.80
N VAL A 38 1.38 9.43 -7.78
CA VAL A 38 1.36 8.89 -6.41
C VAL A 38 0.77 9.93 -5.47
N THR A 39 -0.37 9.58 -4.86
CA THR A 39 -1.05 10.44 -3.89
C THR A 39 -0.74 10.00 -2.45
N ALA A 40 -0.36 10.95 -1.60
CA ALA A 40 -0.12 10.73 -0.17
C ALA A 40 -0.69 11.89 0.67
N GLY A 41 -0.89 11.66 1.96
CA GLY A 41 -1.38 12.69 2.88
C GLY A 41 -0.95 12.43 4.33
N MET A 42 -0.89 13.50 5.13
CA MET A 42 -0.60 13.42 6.56
C MET A 42 -1.91 13.51 7.36
N PRO A 43 -2.29 12.48 8.14
CA PRO A 43 -3.49 12.54 8.97
C PRO A 43 -3.31 13.53 10.13
N SER A 44 -4.40 14.18 10.54
CA SER A 44 -4.38 15.05 11.72
C SER A 44 -4.26 14.23 13.01
N THR A 45 -3.37 14.64 13.91
CA THR A 45 -3.19 14.02 15.22
C THR A 45 -4.18 14.52 16.28
N LYS A 46 -5.06 15.47 15.96
CA LYS A 46 -5.94 16.16 16.92
C LYS A 46 -6.83 15.22 17.73
N ASN A 47 -7.29 14.12 17.13
CA ASN A 47 -8.13 13.11 17.80
C ASN A 47 -7.32 11.95 18.41
N ILE A 48 -6.00 11.87 18.15
CA ILE A 48 -5.13 10.84 18.73
C ILE A 48 -4.62 11.29 20.11
N ALA A 49 -4.49 12.60 20.35
CA ALA A 49 -4.07 13.16 21.63
C ALA A 49 -5.19 13.26 22.69
N GLY A 50 -6.47 13.04 22.32
CA GLY A 50 -7.63 13.25 23.19
C GLY A 50 -8.28 11.98 23.76
N SER A 51 -7.78 10.79 23.42
CA SER A 51 -8.40 9.50 23.82
C SER A 51 -7.64 8.74 24.90
N ALA A 52 -6.58 9.33 25.45
CA ALA A 52 -5.89 8.76 26.59
C ALA A 52 -6.69 9.07 27.88
N PHE A 53 -7.34 8.04 28.42
CA PHE A 53 -8.02 7.98 29.71
C PHE A 53 -9.39 8.68 29.83
N ALA A 54 -10.42 7.99 29.37
CA ALA A 54 -11.67 7.87 30.15
C ALA A 54 -11.88 6.38 30.42
N ILE A 55 -11.44 5.94 31.60
CA ILE A 55 -11.99 4.76 32.29
C ILE A 55 -13.17 5.21 33.14
#